data_AF-A0AAV5QE11-F1
#
_entry.id   AF-A0AAV5QE11-F1
#
_cell.length_a   1.000
_cell.length_b   1.000
_cell.length_c   1.000
_cell.angle_alpha   90.00
_cell.angle_beta   90.00
_cell.angle_gamma   90.00
#
_symmetry.space_group_name_H-M   'P 1'
#
loop_
_entity.id
_entity.type
_entity.pdbx_description
1 polymer ?
#
loop_
_entity_poly.entity_id
_entity_poly.type
_entity_poly.pdbx_seq_one_letter_code
_entity_poly.pdbx_strand_id
1 'polypeptide(L)'
;LFVPVGTPLPLVPLTVLIELLSYSARAVSLGLRLAANTLSGHLLMSILGNLVKNLMGISYMTFVLGLLPVAGIFAIVILEFAIACIQAYVFAILTSSYLKDSLFLH
;
A
#
# COMPACT_ATOMS: atom_id res chain seq x y z
N LEU A 1 -8.01 21.59 16.22
CA LEU A 1 -7.85 20.56 17.28
C LEU A 1 -6.49 20.66 17.97
N PHE A 2 -6.20 21.72 18.74
CA PHE A 2 -5.02 21.74 19.62
C PHE A 2 -5.33 21.64 21.11
N VAL A 3 -6.62 21.58 21.49
CA VAL A 3 -7.05 21.31 22.86
C VAL A 3 -8.46 20.70 22.78
N PRO A 4 -8.71 19.42 23.10
CA PRO A 4 -10.04 19.03 23.53
C PRO A 4 -10.37 19.82 24.80
N VAL A 5 -11.51 20.50 24.80
CA VAL A 5 -12.00 21.31 25.93
C VAL A 5 -11.97 20.42 27.18
N GLY A 6 -10.97 20.63 28.05
CA GLY A 6 -10.73 19.81 29.25
C GLY A 6 -9.36 19.13 29.38
N THR A 7 -8.42 19.24 28.44
CA THR A 7 -7.05 18.74 28.65
C THR A 7 -6.18 19.72 29.45
N PRO A 8 -5.44 19.26 30.47
CA PRO A 8 -4.58 20.13 31.27
C PRO A 8 -3.47 20.73 30.39
N LEU A 9 -3.28 22.06 30.50
CA LEU A 9 -2.32 22.89 29.74
C LEU A 9 -0.92 22.27 29.52
N PRO A 10 -0.33 21.49 30.46
CA PRO A 10 0.98 20.88 30.26
C PRO A 10 1.03 19.73 29.24
N LEU A 11 -0.10 19.06 28.95
CA LEU A 11 -0.13 17.91 28.03
C LEU A 11 -0.30 18.32 26.57
N VAL A 12 -0.75 19.55 26.31
CA VAL A 12 -1.00 20.09 24.96
C VAL A 12 0.20 19.97 24.02
N PRO A 13 1.45 20.33 24.43
CA PRO A 13 2.62 20.18 23.56
C PRO A 13 2.94 18.72 23.22
N LEU A 14 2.68 17.80 24.16
CA LEU A 14 2.92 16.37 23.96
C LEU A 14 1.94 15.80 22.92
N THR A 15 0.67 16.19 22.99
CA THR A 15 -0.36 15.79 22.01
C THR A 15 -0.07 16.32 20.60
N VAL A 16 0.45 17.53 20.47
CA VAL A 16 0.90 18.09 19.17
C VAL A 16 1.99 17.22 18.54
N LEU A 17 2.98 16.85 19.36
CA LEU A 17 4.14 16.08 18.91
C LEU A 17 3.74 14.69 18.42
N ILE A 18 2.88 13.99 19.16
CA ILE A 18 2.40 12.65 18.77
C ILE A 18 1.51 12.68 17.52
N GLU A 19 0.75 13.76 17.31
CA GLU A 19 -0.11 13.89 16.12
C GLU A 19 0.72 14.12 14.85
N LEU A 20 1.79 14.92 14.97
CA LEU A 20 2.77 15.13 13.89
C LEU A 20 3.57 13.85 13.58
N LEU A 21 3.92 13.07 14.60
CA LEU A 21 4.53 11.75 14.44
C LEU A 21 3.56 10.75 13.79
N SER A 22 2.29 10.75 14.19
CA SER A 22 1.25 9.87 13.62
C SER A 22 0.99 10.17 12.14
N TYR A 23 1.04 11.46 11.75
CA TYR A 23 0.91 11.87 10.36
C TYR A 23 2.07 11.37 9.48
N SER A 24 3.30 11.62 9.93
CA SER A 24 4.51 11.13 9.22
C SER A 24 4.54 9.61 9.15
N ALA A 25 4.19 8.92 10.25
CA ALA A 25 4.08 7.46 10.29
C ALA A 25 3.01 6.92 9.33
N ARG A 26 1.87 7.62 9.16
CA ARG A 26 0.82 7.20 8.24
C ARG A 26 1.24 7.34 6.77
N ALA A 27 1.88 8.44 6.41
CA ALA A 27 2.44 8.64 5.07
C ALA A 27 3.53 7.60 4.75
N VAL A 28 4.41 7.31 5.71
CA VAL A 28 5.43 6.28 5.57
C VAL A 28 4.81 4.88 5.48
N SER A 29 3.81 4.56 6.31
CA SER A 29 3.12 3.26 6.31
C SER A 29 2.42 2.98 4.97
N LEU A 30 1.85 4.00 4.34
CA LEU A 30 1.28 3.91 3.00
C LEU A 30 2.32 3.53 1.95
N GLY A 31 3.42 4.29 1.90
CA GLY A 31 4.51 4.07 0.95
C GLY A 31 5.14 2.69 1.15
N LEU A 32 5.36 2.31 2.41
CA LEU A 32 5.87 0.98 2.77
C LEU A 32 4.90 -0.13 2.33
N ARG A 33 3.58 0.07 2.45
CA ARG A 33 2.58 -0.91 2.01
C ARG A 33 2.61 -1.11 0.49
N LEU A 34 2.71 -0.01 -0.26
CA LEU A 34 2.83 -0.09 -1.71
C LEU A 34 4.14 -0.76 -2.12
N ALA A 35 5.26 -0.36 -1.52
CA ALA A 35 6.57 -0.94 -1.79
C ALA A 35 6.64 -2.42 -1.41
N ALA A 36 6.05 -2.82 -0.28
CA ALA A 36 6.00 -4.21 0.14
C ALA A 36 5.15 -5.07 -0.82
N ASN A 37 3.99 -4.55 -1.26
CA ASN A 37 3.17 -5.24 -2.25
C ASN A 37 3.93 -5.39 -3.56
N THR A 38 4.43 -4.30 -4.17
CA THR A 38 5.14 -4.39 -5.46
C THR A 38 6.43 -5.19 -5.41
N LEU A 39 7.18 -5.16 -4.29
CA LEU A 39 8.36 -6.00 -4.09
C LEU A 39 7.97 -7.49 -3.99
N SER A 40 6.92 -7.80 -3.22
CA SER A 40 6.42 -9.17 -3.07
C SER A 40 5.84 -9.70 -4.38
N GLY A 41 5.05 -8.90 -5.10
CA GLY A 41 4.52 -9.22 -6.42
C GLY A 41 5.62 -9.45 -7.45
N HIS A 42 6.66 -8.60 -7.48
CA HIS A 42 7.80 -8.80 -8.36
C HIS A 42 8.58 -10.09 -8.02
N LEU A 43 8.79 -10.38 -6.73
CA LEU A 43 9.44 -11.62 -6.30
C LEU A 43 8.61 -12.85 -6.68
N LEU A 44 7.30 -12.80 -6.43
CA LEU A 44 6.33 -13.85 -6.79
C LEU A 44 6.36 -14.11 -8.30
N MET A 45 6.35 -13.05 -9.11
CA MET A 45 6.39 -13.15 -10.57
C MET A 45 7.71 -13.75 -11.07
N SER A 46 8.83 -13.47 -10.41
CA SER A 46 10.13 -14.10 -10.73
C SER A 46 10.13 -15.60 -10.39
N ILE A 47 9.57 -15.99 -9.24
CA ILE A 47 9.47 -17.40 -8.81
C ILE A 47 8.52 -18.17 -9.73
N LEU A 48 7.31 -17.65 -9.96
CA LEU A 48 6.33 -18.29 -10.85
C LEU A 48 6.81 -18.31 -12.31
N GLY A 49 7.47 -17.26 -12.78
CA GLY A 49 8.06 -17.22 -14.12
C GLY A 49 9.13 -18.31 -14.31
N ASN A 50 10.01 -18.52 -13.32
CA ASN A 50 10.96 -19.61 -13.34
C ASN A 50 10.29 -20.99 -13.26
N LEU A 51 9.23 -21.14 -12.46
CA LEU A 51 8.45 -22.38 -12.39
C LEU A 51 7.81 -22.72 -13.74
N VAL A 52 7.15 -21.74 -14.37
CA VAL A 52 6.52 -21.89 -15.70
C VAL A 52 7.57 -22.25 -16.76
N LYS A 53 8.72 -21.58 -16.77
CA LYS A 53 9.79 -21.84 -17.72
C LYS A 53 10.32 -23.27 -17.60
N ASN A 54 10.49 -23.77 -16.37
CA ASN A 54 10.90 -25.16 -16.13
C ASN A 54 9.81 -26.15 -16.57
N LEU A 55 8.54 -25.87 -16.27
CA LEU A 55 7.41 -26.72 -16.67
C LEU A 55 7.28 -26.82 -18.20
N MET A 56 7.34 -25.69 -18.91
CA MET A 56 7.22 -25.64 -20.37
C MET A 56 8.38 -26.33 -21.10
N GLY A 57 9.52 -26.54 -20.44
CA GLY A 57 10.69 -27.22 -21.01
C GLY A 57 10.63 -28.76 -20.98
N ILE A 58 9.68 -29.37 -20.27
CA ILE A 58 9.66 -30.83 -20.04
C ILE A 58 8.96 -31.60 -21.17
N SER A 59 7.85 -31.08 -21.71
CA SER A 59 7.05 -31.76 -22.74
C SER A 59 6.08 -30.78 -23.43
N TYR A 60 5.68 -31.08 -24.67
CA TYR A 60 4.65 -30.34 -25.41
C TYR A 60 3.30 -30.27 -24.68
N MET A 61 2.95 -31.29 -23.89
CA MET A 61 1.71 -31.28 -23.09
C MET A 61 1.79 -30.27 -21.93
N THR A 62 2.97 -30.16 -21.31
CA THR A 62 3.22 -29.22 -20.22
C THR A 62 3.33 -27.76 -20.71
N PHE A 63 3.65 -27.55 -21.99
CA PHE A 63 3.60 -26.22 -22.62
C PHE A 63 2.20 -25.61 -22.57
N VAL A 64 1.17 -26.40 -22.90
CA VAL A 64 -0.24 -25.95 -22.87
C VAL A 64 -0.70 -25.71 -21.43
N LEU A 65 -0.29 -26.58 -20.49
CA LEU A 65 -0.57 -26.43 -19.07
C LEU A 65 0.11 -25.20 -18.45
N GLY A 66 1.27 -24.79 -18.97
CA GLY A 66 2.01 -23.60 -18.56
C GLY A 66 1.30 -22.28 -18.89
N LEU A 67 0.34 -22.27 -19.81
CA LEU A 67 -0.43 -21.06 -20.15
C LEU A 67 -1.35 -20.61 -18.99
N LEU A 68 -1.86 -21.57 -18.20
CA LEU A 68 -2.76 -21.30 -17.08
C LEU A 68 -2.10 -20.46 -15.97
N PRO A 69 -0.92 -20.81 -15.43
CA PRO A 69 -0.21 -19.98 -14.47
C PRO A 69 0.21 -18.61 -15.01
N VAL A 70 0.48 -18.48 -16.33
CA VAL A 70 0.74 -17.16 -16.95
C VAL A 70 -0.48 -16.24 -16.85
N ALA A 71 -1.68 -16.76 -17.10
CA ALA A 71 -2.91 -15.99 -16.93
C ALA A 71 -3.13 -15.58 -15.46
N GLY A 72 -2.78 -16.46 -14.51
CA GLY A 72 -2.83 -16.14 -13.07
C GLY A 72 -1.88 -15.00 -12.66
N ILE A 73 -0.65 -15.00 -13.18
CA ILE A 73 0.31 -13.91 -12.96
C ILE A 73 -0.25 -12.58 -13.48
N PHE A 74 -0.84 -12.58 -14.67
CA PHE A 74 -1.43 -11.38 -15.25
C PHE A 74 -2.58 -10.82 -14.40
N ALA A 75 -3.43 -11.70 -13.85
CA ALA A 75 -4.51 -11.30 -12.95
C ALA A 75 -3.99 -10.65 -11.65
N ILE A 76 -2.89 -11.18 -11.07
CA ILE A 76 -2.28 -10.63 -9.85
C ILE A 76 -1.73 -9.22 -10.10
N VAL A 77 -1.07 -8.98 -11.24
CA VAL A 77 -0.55 -7.64 -11.58
C VAL A 77 -1.66 -6.60 -11.67
N ILE A 78 -2.81 -6.95 -12.27
CA ILE A 78 -3.98 -6.06 -12.34
C ILE A 78 -4.49 -5.76 -10.93
N LEU A 79 -4.56 -6.77 -10.06
CA LEU A 79 -5.01 -6.61 -8.69
C LEU A 79 -4.07 -5.69 -7.88
N GLU A 80 -2.75 -5.84 -8.01
CA GLU A 80 -1.78 -4.98 -7.34
C GLU A 80 -1.91 -3.52 -7.78
N PHE A 81 -2.11 -3.28 -9.08
CA PHE A 81 -2.35 -1.94 -9.61
C PHE A 81 -3.65 -1.31 -9.05
N ALA A 82 -4.73 -2.09 -8.97
CA ALA A 82 -5.98 -1.63 -8.38
C ALA A 82 -5.82 -1.23 -6.90
N ILE A 83 -5.10 -2.03 -6.12
CA ILE A 83 -4.81 -1.73 -4.71
C ILE A 83 -3.96 -0.46 -4.58
N ALA A 84 -3.00 -0.24 -5.49
CA ALA A 84 -2.18 0.97 -5.53
C ALA A 84 -3.03 2.23 -5.72
N CYS A 85 -3.99 2.21 -6.65
CA CYS A 85 -4.91 3.33 -6.89
C CYS A 85 -5.77 3.63 -5.65
N ILE A 86 -6.32 2.59 -5.01
CA ILE A 86 -7.13 2.76 -3.79
C ILE A 86 -6.30 3.39 -2.68
N GLN A 87 -5.04 2.98 -2.51
CA GLN A 87 -4.19 3.55 -1.47
C GLN A 87 -3.81 5.01 -1.72
N ALA A 88 -3.52 5.38 -2.96
CA ALA A 88 -3.29 6.78 -3.32
C ALA A 88 -4.53 7.65 -3.04
N TYR A 89 -5.73 7.13 -3.29
CA TYR A 89 -6.99 7.81 -2.99
C TYR A 89 -7.21 8.02 -1.47
N VAL A 90 -7.00 6.98 -0.66
CA VAL A 90 -7.13 7.07 0.82
C VAL A 90 -6.15 8.07 1.41
N PHE A 91 -4.96 8.22 0.83
CA PHE A 91 -4.01 9.25 1.24
C PHE A 91 -4.51 10.66 0.94
N ALA A 92 -4.96 10.89 -0.30
CA ALA A 92 -5.45 12.19 -0.74
C ALA A 92 -6.65 12.66 0.10
N ILE A 93 -7.60 11.77 0.42
CA ILE A 93 -8.79 12.12 1.22
C ILE A 93 -8.40 12.47 2.66
N LEU A 94 -7.48 11.71 3.28
CA LEU A 94 -7.02 12.00 4.63
C LEU A 94 -6.29 13.34 4.67
N THR A 95 -5.33 13.56 3.76
CA THR A 95 -4.58 14.81 3.69
C THR A 95 -5.51 16.01 3.47
N SER A 96 -6.53 15.89 2.60
CA SER A 96 -7.51 16.95 2.41
C SER A 96 -8.38 17.21 3.64
N SER A 97 -8.81 16.17 4.37
CA SER A 97 -9.58 16.32 5.60
C SER A 97 -8.76 17.04 6.67
N TYR A 98 -7.50 16.67 6.85
CA TYR A 98 -6.62 17.29 7.84
C TYR A 98 -6.20 18.71 7.45
N LEU A 99 -5.98 18.98 6.17
CA LEU A 99 -5.76 20.36 5.69
C LEU A 99 -6.96 21.24 6.03
N LYS A 100 -8.18 20.74 5.85
CA LYS A 100 -9.40 21.46 6.27
C LYS A 100 -9.45 21.68 7.78
N ASP A 101 -9.15 20.66 8.59
CA ASP A 101 -9.11 20.80 10.06
C ASP A 101 -7.99 21.72 10.56
N SER A 102 -6.88 21.86 9.82
CA SER A 102 -5.80 22.79 10.15
C SER A 102 -6.11 24.24 9.76
N LEU A 103 -6.87 24.43 8.67
CA LEU A 103 -7.19 25.75 8.10
C LEU A 103 -8.42 26.36 8.77
N PHE A 104 -9.44 25.55 9.05
CA PHE A 104 -10.60 25.96 9.83
C PHE A 104 -10.35 25.57 11.29
N LEU A 105 -9.88 26.55 12.06
CA LEU A 105 -9.65 26.46 13.49
C LEU A 105 -10.98 26.15 14.21
N HIS A 106 -11.25 24.87 14.43
CA HIS A 106 -12.11 24.36 15.49
C HIS A 106 -11.26 23.56 16.49
#